data_AF-A0A2P8K6Y0-F1
#
_entry.id   AF-A0A2P8K6Y0-F1
#
_cell.length_a   1.000
_cell.length_b   1.000
_cell.length_c   1.000
_cell.angle_alpha   90.00
_cell.angle_beta   90.00
_cell.angle_gamma   90.00
#
_symmetry.space_group_name_H-M   'P 1'
#
loop_
_entity.id
_entity.type
_entity.pdbx_description
1 polymer ?
#
loop_
_entity_poly.entity_id
_entity_poly.type
_entity_poly.pdbx_seq_one_letter_code
_entity_poly.pdbx_strand_id
1 'polypeptide(L)'
;LQRRLENGELDGMLAMGPAQQSFAEGYSGRLLCPLEVVPIVGRRLNLRASSLRECAERGWILNPDGCGLRAGLIRELQSEGLRLTLNVESAGAQLQIALVAQGLGLGLVPRAALASSPWRDEIAVLSLSDFQPAVSLWLI
;
A
#
# COMPACT_ATOMS: atom_id res chain seq x y z
N LEU A 1 16.61 -2.69 -4.40
CA LEU A 1 16.28 -3.78 -5.33
C LEU A 1 16.53 -3.35 -6.76
N GLN A 2 15.94 -2.24 -7.23
CA GLN A 2 16.20 -1.70 -8.58
C GLN A 2 17.70 -1.58 -8.93
N ARG A 3 18.52 -0.92 -8.10
CA ARG A 3 19.98 -0.84 -8.33
C ARG A 3 20.67 -2.20 -8.44
N ARG A 4 20.18 -3.21 -7.73
CA ARG A 4 20.75 -4.57 -7.76
C ARG A 4 20.37 -5.29 -9.05
N LEU A 5 19.15 -5.06 -9.54
CA LEU A 5 18.72 -5.48 -10.88
C LEU A 5 19.59 -4.79 -11.95
N GLU A 6 19.82 -3.48 -11.81
CA GLU A 6 20.68 -2.69 -12.71
C GLU A 6 22.14 -3.13 -12.73
N ASN A 7 22.66 -3.56 -11.58
CA ASN A 7 24.00 -4.09 -11.47
C ASN A 7 24.14 -5.56 -11.91
N GLY A 8 23.04 -6.22 -12.33
CA GLY A 8 23.03 -7.65 -12.66
C GLY A 8 23.20 -8.58 -11.44
N GLU A 9 22.99 -8.08 -10.22
CA GLU A 9 23.01 -8.89 -8.99
C GLU A 9 21.69 -9.64 -8.74
N LEU A 10 20.65 -9.31 -9.49
CA LEU A 10 19.34 -9.97 -9.46
C LEU A 10 18.92 -10.29 -10.89
N ASP A 11 18.31 -11.46 -11.09
CA ASP A 11 17.75 -11.87 -12.37
C ASP A 11 16.34 -11.30 -12.62
N GLY A 12 15.71 -10.75 -11.58
CA GLY A 12 14.37 -10.17 -11.66
C GLY A 12 13.87 -9.58 -10.35
N MET A 13 12.76 -8.86 -10.42
CA MET A 13 12.11 -8.21 -9.29
C MET A 13 10.59 -8.29 -9.40
N LEU A 14 9.91 -8.56 -8.28
CA LEU A 14 8.47 -8.35 -8.15
C LEU A 14 8.20 -6.92 -7.67
N ALA A 15 7.36 -6.20 -8.40
CA ALA A 15 7.00 -4.82 -8.07
C ALA A 15 5.48 -4.59 -8.16
N MET A 16 4.99 -3.68 -7.33
CA MET A 16 3.61 -3.20 -7.37
C MET A 16 3.55 -1.85 -8.05
N GLY A 17 2.69 -1.72 -9.06
CA GLY A 17 2.52 -0.49 -9.82
C GLY A 17 1.19 -0.44 -10.58
N PRO A 18 0.88 0.68 -11.26
CA PRO A 18 -0.27 0.77 -12.14
C PRO A 18 -0.18 -0.25 -13.29
N ALA A 19 -1.32 -0.57 -13.90
CA ALA A 19 -1.37 -1.48 -15.06
C ALA A 19 -0.73 -0.89 -16.33
N GLN A 20 -0.57 0.44 -16.40
CA GLN A 20 0.09 1.14 -17.51
C GLN A 20 1.55 1.54 -17.16
N GLN A 21 2.18 0.82 -16.23
CA GLN A 21 3.57 1.09 -15.85
C GLN A 21 4.51 0.95 -17.06
N SER A 22 5.37 1.95 -17.26
CA SER A 22 6.50 1.87 -18.17
C SER A 22 7.79 1.57 -17.41
N PHE A 23 8.74 0.94 -18.10
CA PHE A 23 10.06 0.58 -17.56
C PHE A 23 11.14 1.29 -18.37
N ALA A 24 12.28 1.55 -17.72
CA ALA A 24 13.43 2.16 -18.38
C ALA A 24 13.94 1.24 -19.52
N GLU A 25 14.63 1.84 -20.48
CA GLU A 25 15.23 1.12 -21.59
C GLU A 25 16.15 -0.01 -21.08
N GLY A 26 16.03 -1.20 -21.66
CA GLY A 26 16.73 -2.40 -21.20
C GLY A 26 15.97 -3.26 -20.18
N TYR A 27 14.84 -2.80 -19.64
CA TYR A 27 13.97 -3.61 -18.78
C TYR A 27 12.64 -3.92 -19.45
N SER A 28 12.20 -5.17 -19.34
CA SER A 28 10.87 -5.60 -19.76
C SER A 28 10.06 -6.03 -18.56
N GLY A 29 8.95 -5.34 -18.29
CA GLY A 29 8.00 -5.80 -17.28
C GLY A 29 6.94 -6.72 -17.88
N ARG A 30 6.69 -7.85 -17.22
CA ARG A 30 5.54 -8.72 -17.46
C ARG A 30 4.49 -8.51 -16.38
N LEU A 31 3.31 -8.05 -16.78
CA LEU A 31 2.15 -7.98 -15.91
C LEU A 31 1.78 -9.41 -15.49
N LEU A 32 1.74 -9.68 -14.19
CA LEU A 32 1.36 -10.99 -13.66
C LEU A 32 -0.14 -11.05 -13.37
N CYS A 33 -0.62 -10.14 -12.51
CA CYS A 33 -2.02 -10.07 -12.14
C CYS A 33 -2.38 -8.72 -11.49
N PRO A 34 -3.66 -8.33 -11.51
CA PRO A 34 -4.18 -7.30 -10.62
C PRO A 34 -4.02 -7.73 -9.16
N LEU A 35 -3.75 -6.77 -8.28
CA LEU A 35 -3.74 -6.95 -6.84
C LEU A 35 -4.86 -6.13 -6.21
N GLU A 36 -5.75 -6.81 -5.48
CA GLU A 36 -6.70 -6.12 -4.63
C GLU A 36 -5.96 -5.59 -3.40
N VAL A 37 -5.84 -4.27 -3.31
CA VAL A 37 -5.21 -3.58 -2.19
C VAL A 37 -6.27 -2.81 -1.42
N VAL A 38 -6.26 -2.96 -0.10
CA VAL A 38 -7.32 -2.48 0.78
C VAL A 38 -6.78 -1.54 1.85
N PRO A 39 -7.45 -0.40 2.11
CA PRO A 39 -7.19 0.39 3.30
C PRO A 39 -7.67 -0.38 4.54
N ILE A 40 -6.84 -0.40 5.57
CA ILE A 40 -7.11 -1.14 6.81
C ILE A 40 -6.96 -0.26 8.04
N VAL A 41 -7.72 -0.58 9.08
CA VAL A 41 -7.64 0.05 10.40
C VAL A 41 -7.78 -1.00 11.49
N GLY A 42 -7.12 -0.80 12.64
CA GLY A 42 -7.33 -1.64 13.82
C GLY A 42 -8.73 -1.41 14.40
N ARG A 43 -9.49 -2.48 14.66
CA ARG A 43 -10.84 -2.42 15.25
C ARG A 43 -10.86 -1.65 16.57
N ARG A 44 -9.78 -1.72 17.35
CA ARG A 44 -9.60 -0.98 18.61
C ARG A 44 -9.71 0.54 18.46
N LEU A 45 -9.50 1.10 17.26
CA LEU A 45 -9.64 2.53 17.02
C LEU A 45 -11.09 2.97 16.85
N ASN A 46 -12.04 2.03 16.72
CA ASN A 46 -13.47 2.29 16.51
C ASN A 46 -13.74 3.33 15.39
N LEU A 47 -12.86 3.39 14.40
CA LEU A 47 -12.99 4.32 13.27
C LEU A 47 -13.99 3.76 12.26
N ARG A 48 -14.98 4.59 11.92
CA ARG A 48 -15.81 4.40 10.73
C ARG A 48 -15.49 5.56 9.78
N ALA A 49 -14.93 5.24 8.63
CA ALA A 49 -14.56 6.20 7.61
C ALA A 49 -15.02 5.70 6.24
N SER A 50 -15.46 6.65 5.43
CA SER A 50 -15.97 6.49 4.06
C SER A 50 -15.21 7.36 3.06
N SER A 51 -14.32 8.23 3.54
CA SER A 51 -13.46 9.11 2.73
C SER A 51 -12.04 9.19 3.28
N LEU A 52 -11.08 9.60 2.45
CA LEU A 52 -9.69 9.86 2.87
C LEU A 52 -9.61 10.99 3.90
N ARG A 53 -10.47 12.00 3.80
CA ARG A 53 -10.57 13.10 4.75
C ARG A 53 -10.89 12.63 6.17
N GLU A 54 -11.81 11.69 6.31
CA GLU A 54 -12.17 11.09 7.61
C GLU A 54 -11.04 10.24 8.20
N CYS A 55 -10.07 9.82 7.39
CA CYS A 55 -8.86 9.11 7.83
C CYS A 55 -7.70 10.05 8.18
N ALA A 56 -7.72 11.32 7.77
CA ALA A 56 -6.54 12.19 7.73
C ALA A 56 -5.86 12.38 9.10
N GLU A 57 -6.64 12.50 10.18
CA GLU A 57 -6.12 12.72 11.54
C GLU A 57 -5.44 11.49 12.15
N ARG A 58 -5.72 10.29 11.62
CA ARG A 58 -5.20 9.04 12.19
C ARG A 58 -3.81 8.69 11.66
N GLY A 59 -3.42 9.26 10.52
CA GLY A 59 -2.13 9.01 9.87
C GLY A 59 -1.97 7.58 9.35
N TRP A 60 -0.91 7.35 8.60
CA TRP A 60 -0.69 6.12 7.85
C TRP A 60 0.59 5.40 8.25
N ILE A 61 0.55 4.09 8.16
CA ILE A 61 1.67 3.16 8.26
C ILE A 61 1.87 2.61 6.87
N LEU A 62 2.97 2.96 6.22
CA LEU A 62 3.21 2.64 4.81
C LEU A 62 4.60 2.04 4.61
N ASN A 63 4.76 1.37 3.48
CA ASN A 63 6.10 1.03 3.01
C ASN A 63 6.91 2.30 2.69
N PRO A 64 8.25 2.21 2.72
CA PRO A 64 9.12 3.30 2.26
C PRO A 64 8.77 3.78 0.85
N ASP A 65 9.27 4.96 0.51
CA ASP A 65 9.11 5.55 -0.83
C ASP A 65 9.63 4.63 -1.95
N GLY A 66 9.06 4.77 -3.15
CA GLY A 66 9.32 3.89 -4.30
C GLY A 66 8.28 2.80 -4.54
N CYS A 67 7.26 2.70 -3.67
CA CYS A 67 6.10 1.84 -3.88
C CYS A 67 4.97 2.60 -4.60
N GLY A 68 4.42 2.02 -5.69
CA GLY A 68 3.32 2.61 -6.45
C GLY A 68 2.06 2.90 -5.62
N LEU A 69 1.84 2.15 -4.53
CA LEU A 69 0.72 2.36 -3.61
C LEU A 69 0.81 3.67 -2.84
N ARG A 70 1.99 3.98 -2.27
CA ARG A 70 2.20 5.22 -1.50
C ARG A 70 2.09 6.44 -2.41
N ALA A 71 2.66 6.36 -3.61
CA ALA A 71 2.52 7.40 -4.61
C ALA A 71 1.05 7.61 -5.02
N GLY A 72 0.28 6.54 -5.18
CA GLY A 72 -1.17 6.61 -5.43
C GLY A 72 -1.91 7.34 -4.32
N LEU A 73 -1.74 6.92 -3.06
CA LEU A 73 -2.36 7.57 -1.92
C LEU A 73 -2.01 9.06 -1.80
N ILE A 74 -0.75 9.43 -2.03
CA ILE A 74 -0.32 10.84 -2.00
C ILE A 74 -1.07 11.65 -3.05
N ARG A 75 -1.20 11.14 -4.28
CA ARG A 75 -1.93 11.85 -5.36
C ARG A 75 -3.39 12.08 -5.00
N GLU A 76 -4.07 11.06 -4.49
CA GLU A 76 -5.49 11.17 -4.14
C GLU A 76 -5.70 12.15 -2.98
N LEU A 77 -4.88 12.06 -1.90
CA LEU A 77 -4.91 13.04 -0.81
C LEU A 77 -4.68 14.47 -1.31
N GLN A 78 -3.70 14.68 -2.20
CA GLN A 78 -3.41 16.00 -2.75
C GLN A 78 -4.55 16.55 -3.60
N SER A 79 -5.27 15.70 -4.34
CA SER A 79 -6.44 16.11 -5.14
C SER A 79 -7.56 16.70 -4.28
N GLU A 80 -7.62 16.31 -2.99
CA GLU A 80 -8.55 16.83 -2.00
C GLU A 80 -7.98 17.96 -1.11
N GLY A 81 -6.78 18.45 -1.42
CA GLY A 81 -6.08 19.45 -0.61
C GLY A 81 -5.57 18.94 0.73
N LEU A 82 -5.47 17.63 0.90
CA LEU A 82 -4.93 16.96 2.09
C LEU A 82 -3.43 16.69 1.93
N ARG A 83 -2.76 16.44 3.06
CA ARG A 83 -1.35 16.00 3.09
C ARG A 83 -1.27 14.61 3.70
N LEU A 84 -0.30 13.82 3.25
CA LEU A 84 0.01 12.55 3.89
C LEU A 84 0.63 12.81 5.28
N THR A 85 -0.04 12.34 6.32
CA THR A 85 0.54 12.18 7.65
C THR A 85 1.05 10.74 7.78
N LEU A 86 2.36 10.57 7.89
CA LEU A 86 3.01 9.28 8.02
C LEU A 86 3.42 9.06 9.48
N ASN A 87 2.86 8.03 10.12
CA ASN A 87 3.17 7.69 11.50
C ASN A 87 4.40 6.79 11.59
N VAL A 88 4.47 5.80 10.69
CA VAL A 88 5.54 4.78 10.67
C VAL A 88 5.83 4.35 9.23
N GLU A 89 7.11 4.21 8.92
CA GLU A 89 7.56 3.44 7.75
C GLU A 89 7.82 1.99 8.16
N SER A 90 7.15 1.06 7.50
CA SER A 90 7.26 -0.38 7.78
C SER A 90 7.70 -1.14 6.54
N ALA A 91 8.68 -2.02 6.65
CA ALA A 91 9.03 -2.93 5.56
C ALA A 91 8.19 -4.21 5.66
N GLY A 92 7.27 -4.41 4.72
CA GLY A 92 6.51 -5.65 4.56
C GLY A 92 5.12 -5.65 5.20
N ALA A 93 4.20 -6.35 4.53
CA ALA A 93 2.77 -6.29 4.85
C ALA A 93 2.43 -6.83 6.26
N GLN A 94 3.09 -7.89 6.74
CA GLN A 94 2.74 -8.47 8.05
C GLN A 94 3.11 -7.55 9.22
N LEU A 95 4.26 -6.86 9.14
CA LEU A 95 4.62 -5.86 10.14
C LEU A 95 3.66 -4.67 10.09
N GLN A 96 3.33 -4.19 8.89
CA GLN A 96 2.35 -3.12 8.70
C GLN A 96 1.00 -3.49 9.34
N ILE A 97 0.48 -4.70 9.08
CA ILE A 97 -0.78 -5.19 9.65
C ILE A 97 -0.72 -5.25 11.19
N ALA A 98 0.38 -5.77 11.75
CA ALA A 98 0.55 -5.84 13.20
C ALA A 98 0.50 -4.45 13.85
N LEU A 99 1.17 -3.46 13.27
CA LEU A 99 1.17 -2.09 13.79
C LEU A 99 -0.22 -1.43 13.67
N VAL A 100 -0.95 -1.71 12.59
CA VAL A 100 -2.35 -1.26 12.43
C VAL A 100 -3.25 -1.91 13.47
N ALA A 101 -3.09 -3.21 13.76
CA ALA A 101 -3.83 -3.91 14.81
C ALA A 101 -3.56 -3.28 16.19
N GLN A 102 -2.34 -2.79 16.42
CA GLN A 102 -1.98 -2.01 17.61
C GLN A 102 -2.51 -0.57 17.63
N GLY A 103 -3.24 -0.14 16.60
CA GLY A 103 -3.89 1.16 16.55
C GLY A 103 -2.93 2.31 16.28
N LEU A 104 -1.77 2.05 15.68
CA LEU A 104 -0.76 3.07 15.39
C LEU A 104 -1.04 3.91 14.14
N GLY A 105 -2.12 3.60 13.41
CA GLY A 105 -2.53 4.32 12.20
C GLY A 105 -3.31 3.42 11.25
N LEU A 106 -3.57 3.93 10.04
CA LEU A 106 -4.13 3.16 8.93
C LEU A 106 -3.04 2.43 8.14
N GLY A 107 -3.39 1.34 7.48
CA GLY A 107 -2.52 0.64 6.54
C GLY A 107 -3.13 0.52 5.16
N LEU A 108 -2.29 0.12 4.21
CA LEU A 108 -2.67 -0.16 2.83
C LEU A 108 -1.94 -1.42 2.38
N VAL A 109 -2.67 -2.53 2.27
CA VAL A 109 -2.08 -3.86 2.08
C VAL A 109 -2.85 -4.70 1.06
N PRO A 110 -2.19 -5.66 0.37
CA PRO A 110 -2.92 -6.65 -0.42
C PRO A 110 -3.91 -7.43 0.43
N ARG A 111 -5.16 -7.62 -0.05
CA ARG A 111 -6.19 -8.36 0.68
C ARG A 111 -5.72 -9.78 1.03
N ALA A 112 -4.99 -10.43 0.12
CA ALA A 112 -4.42 -11.75 0.34
C ALA A 112 -3.45 -11.78 1.55
N ALA A 113 -2.64 -10.74 1.73
CA ALA A 113 -1.72 -10.63 2.86
C ALA A 113 -2.46 -10.42 4.19
N LEU A 114 -3.57 -9.70 4.17
CA LEU A 114 -4.46 -9.58 5.33
C LEU A 114 -5.10 -10.93 5.68
N ALA A 115 -5.62 -11.66 4.69
CA ALA A 115 -6.28 -12.94 4.91
C ALA A 115 -5.36 -13.99 5.56
N SER A 116 -4.06 -13.97 5.22
CA SER A 116 -3.05 -14.84 5.81
C SER A 116 -2.46 -14.34 7.14
N SER A 117 -2.86 -13.16 7.62
CA SER A 117 -2.28 -12.56 8.81
C SER A 117 -2.88 -13.14 10.10
N PRO A 118 -2.07 -13.38 11.16
CA PRO A 118 -2.61 -13.75 12.47
C PRO A 118 -3.46 -12.64 13.11
N TRP A 119 -3.30 -11.39 12.66
CA TRP A 119 -4.02 -10.23 13.20
C TRP A 119 -5.34 -9.92 12.47
N ARG A 120 -5.74 -10.72 11.47
CA ARG A 120 -6.87 -10.40 10.57
C ARG A 120 -8.16 -10.06 11.30
N ASP A 121 -8.42 -10.72 12.43
CA ASP A 121 -9.66 -10.56 13.20
C ASP A 121 -9.67 -9.24 14.00
N GLU A 122 -8.49 -8.66 14.25
CA GLU A 122 -8.31 -7.35 14.88
C GLU A 122 -8.41 -6.19 13.87
N ILE A 123 -8.52 -6.48 12.58
CA ILE A 123 -8.52 -5.50 11.50
C ILE A 123 -9.93 -5.32 10.93
N ALA A 124 -10.26 -4.07 10.62
CA ALA A 124 -11.37 -3.70 9.74
C ALA A 124 -10.81 -3.18 8.41
N VAL A 125 -11.44 -3.61 7.31
CA VAL A 125 -11.21 -3.04 5.98
C VAL A 125 -12.13 -1.84 5.81
N LEU A 126 -11.59 -0.72 5.36
CA LEU A 126 -12.36 0.48 5.07
C LEU A 126 -12.80 0.49 3.61
N SER A 127 -14.03 0.92 3.37
CA SER A 127 -14.57 1.18 2.03
C SER A 127 -14.62 2.69 1.83
N LEU A 128 -13.59 3.22 1.15
CA LEU A 128 -13.46 4.65 0.89
C LEU A 128 -14.00 4.96 -0.51
N SER A 129 -15.00 5.83 -0.62
CA SER A 129 -15.65 6.12 -1.92
C SER A 129 -14.75 6.91 -2.87
N ASP A 130 -13.80 7.66 -2.31
CA ASP A 130 -12.83 8.51 -2.99
C ASP A 130 -11.47 7.82 -3.22
N PHE A 131 -11.29 6.59 -2.74
CA PHE A 131 -10.00 5.91 -2.81
C PHE A 131 -10.13 4.41 -3.10
N GLN A 132 -9.83 4.05 -4.35
CA GLN A 132 -9.79 2.67 -4.83
C GLN A 132 -8.47 2.43 -5.58
N PRO A 133 -7.41 1.96 -4.89
CA PRO A 133 -6.10 1.82 -5.49
C PRO A 133 -6.10 0.69 -6.54
N ALA A 134 -5.97 1.07 -7.82
CA ALA A 134 -5.75 0.14 -8.91
C ALA A 134 -4.26 -0.21 -9.01
N VAL A 135 -3.89 -1.37 -8.48
CA VAL A 135 -2.50 -1.85 -8.48
C VAL A 135 -2.40 -3.24 -9.09
N SER A 136 -1.30 -3.49 -9.77
CA SER A 136 -0.96 -4.77 -10.36
C SER A 136 0.44 -5.22 -9.93
N LEU A 137 0.64 -6.53 -9.93
CA LEU A 137 1.94 -7.16 -9.71
C LEU A 137 2.65 -7.32 -11.05
N TRP A 138 3.90 -6.88 -11.09
CA TRP A 138 4.79 -6.99 -12.23
C TRP A 138 5.99 -7.86 -11.88
N LEU A 139 6.43 -8.67 -12.84
CA LEU A 139 7.77 -9.24 -12.87
C LEU A 139 8.61 -8.38 -13.82
N ILE A 140 9.67 -7.80 -13.30
CA ILE A 140 10.64 -6.98 -14.04
C ILE A 140 11.94 -7.76 -14.13
#